data_AF-A0A7X0KSQ6-F1
#
_entry.id   AF-A0A7X0KSQ6-F1
#
_cell.length_a   1.000
_cell.length_b   1.000
_cell.length_c   1.000
_cell.angle_alpha   90.00
_cell.angle_beta   90.00
_cell.angle_gamma   90.00
#
_symmetry.space_group_name_H-M   'P 1'
#
loop_
_entity.id
_entity.type
_entity.pdbx_description
1 polymer ?
#
loop_
_entity_poly.entity_id
_entity_poly.type
_entity_poly.pdbx_seq_one_letter_code
_entity_poly.pdbx_strand_id
1 'polypeptide(L)'
;MNSAGALKIVLISSVPYSVHHKPLLLDLIQRKIDLFCAVGTDCENWELAFDLLLTDPDSNFSHDITTTSHPDEPIENVLNLAELWYVEGSQAVEIIEVSV
;
A
#
# COMPACT_ATOMS: atom_id res chain seq x y z
N MET A 1 -6.20 -8.15 23.40
CA MET A 1 -5.34 -6.98 23.12
C MET A 1 -4.96 -7.10 21.66
N ASN A 2 -5.71 -6.48 20.74
CA ASN A 2 -5.29 -6.45 19.33
C ASN A 2 -4.18 -5.42 19.24
N SER A 3 -2.94 -5.88 19.05
CA SER A 3 -1.88 -4.99 18.60
C SER A 3 -2.37 -4.36 17.29
N ALA A 4 -2.62 -3.05 17.29
CA ALA A 4 -3.01 -2.35 16.08
C ALA A 4 -1.91 -2.58 15.04
N GLY A 5 -2.25 -3.20 13.90
CA GLY A 5 -1.31 -3.39 12.79
C GLY A 5 -0.77 -2.05 12.27
N ALA A 6 0.29 -2.09 11.47
CA ALA A 6 0.78 -0.88 10.81
C ALA A 6 -0.30 -0.30 9.90
N LEU A 7 -0.45 1.03 9.95
CA LEU A 7 -1.38 1.79 9.11
C LEU A 7 -0.70 2.35 7.86
N LYS A 8 0.62 2.24 7.75
CA LYS A 8 1.41 2.73 6.63
C LYS A 8 2.12 1.54 6.00
N ILE A 9 1.94 1.35 4.71
CA ILE A 9 2.50 0.24 3.95
C ILE A 9 3.45 0.78 2.89
N VAL A 10 4.65 0.22 2.83
CA VAL A 10 5.54 0.36 1.67
C VAL A 10 5.67 -1.01 1.01
N LEU A 11 5.11 -1.15 -0.19
CA LEU A 11 5.22 -2.34 -1.03
C LEU A 11 6.43 -2.20 -1.94
N ILE A 12 7.42 -3.06 -1.74
CA ILE A 12 8.62 -3.16 -2.57
C ILE A 12 8.43 -4.33 -3.52
N SER A 13 8.29 -4.02 -4.80
CA SER A 13 8.03 -5.00 -5.85
C SER A 13 9.29 -5.30 -6.67
N SER A 14 9.53 -6.58 -6.92
CA SER A 14 10.49 -7.06 -7.94
C SER A 14 9.82 -7.77 -9.11
N VAL A 15 8.48 -7.75 -9.17
CA VAL A 15 7.67 -8.44 -10.19
C VAL A 15 6.52 -7.55 -10.69
N PRO A 16 6.07 -7.71 -11.95
CA PRO A 16 4.89 -7.01 -12.42
C PRO A 16 3.65 -7.34 -11.57
N TYR A 17 2.74 -6.37 -11.43
CA TYR A 17 1.45 -6.64 -10.85
C TYR A 17 0.72 -7.71 -11.68
N SER A 18 -0.05 -8.56 -11.00
CA SER A 18 -0.93 -9.53 -11.64
C SER A 18 -2.18 -9.73 -10.80
N VAL A 19 -3.25 -10.25 -11.40
CA VAL A 19 -4.50 -10.55 -10.70
C VAL A 19 -4.32 -11.51 -9.52
N HIS A 20 -3.26 -12.32 -9.51
CA HIS A 20 -2.92 -13.20 -8.38
C HIS A 20 -2.53 -12.43 -7.12
N HIS A 21 -2.12 -11.17 -7.24
CA HIS A 21 -1.79 -10.29 -6.12
C HIS A 21 -3.01 -9.55 -5.56
N LYS A 22 -4.17 -9.59 -6.22
CA LYS A 22 -5.40 -8.94 -5.73
C LYS A 22 -5.75 -9.27 -4.26
N PRO A 23 -5.61 -10.53 -3.77
CA PRO A 23 -5.87 -10.83 -2.37
C PRO A 23 -5.04 -10.02 -1.37
N LEU A 24 -3.80 -9.67 -1.71
CA LEU A 24 -2.95 -8.82 -0.87
C LEU A 24 -3.56 -7.42 -0.73
N LEU A 25 -3.96 -6.80 -1.84
CA LEU A 25 -4.57 -5.47 -1.81
C LEU A 25 -5.90 -5.47 -1.04
N LEU A 26 -6.71 -6.52 -1.19
CA LEU A 26 -7.95 -6.68 -0.43
C LEU A 26 -7.71 -6.82 1.07
N ASP A 27 -6.66 -7.51 1.50
CA ASP A 27 -6.28 -7.60 2.91
C ASP A 27 -5.92 -6.21 3.46
N LEU A 28 -5.14 -5.42 2.71
CA LEU A 28 -4.79 -4.05 3.11
C LEU A 28 -6.02 -3.15 3.27
N ILE A 29 -7.02 -3.29 2.40
CA ILE A 29 -8.31 -2.59 2.55
C ILE A 29 -9.04 -3.02 3.83
N GLN A 30 -9.11 -4.33 4.10
CA GLN A 30 -9.76 -4.85 5.31
C GLN A 30 -9.08 -4.38 6.59
N ARG A 31 -7.76 -4.22 6.54
CA ARG A 31 -6.95 -3.67 7.64
C ARG A 31 -7.16 -2.18 7.88
N LYS A 32 -7.80 -1.46 6.95
CA LYS A 32 -8.03 -0.01 7.02
C LYS A 32 -6.72 0.76 7.25
N ILE A 33 -5.73 0.48 6.41
CA ILE A 33 -4.50 1.27 6.37
C ILE A 33 -4.81 2.70 5.91
N ASP A 34 -3.94 3.65 6.23
CA ASP A 34 -4.08 5.05 5.85
C ASP A 34 -3.18 5.41 4.66
N LEU A 35 -2.05 4.72 4.51
CA LEU A 35 -1.06 4.98 3.45
C LEU A 35 -0.59 3.68 2.79
N PHE A 36 -0.56 3.69 1.47
CA PHE A 36 0.10 2.68 0.63
C PHE A 36 1.08 3.37 -0.33
N CYS A 37 2.34 2.98 -0.29
CA CYS A 37 3.37 3.40 -1.23
C CYS A 37 3.86 2.19 -2.01
N ALA A 38 3.77 2.19 -3.34
CA ALA A 38 4.38 1.18 -4.19
C ALA A 38 5.71 1.69 -4.75
N VAL A 39 6.76 0.87 -4.68
CA VAL A 39 8.08 1.16 -5.25
C VAL A 39 8.67 -0.08 -5.91
N GLY A 40 9.50 0.13 -6.92
CA GLY A 40 10.14 -0.95 -7.67
C GLY A 40 9.36 -1.36 -8.93
N THR A 41 9.47 -2.64 -9.28
CA THR A 41 8.97 -3.15 -10.57
C THR A 41 7.46 -2.96 -10.67
N ASP A 42 7.04 -2.27 -11.73
CA ASP A 42 5.63 -2.10 -12.10
C ASP A 42 4.77 -1.41 -11.02
N CYS A 43 5.39 -0.61 -10.15
CA CYS A 43 4.73 0.01 -8.99
C CYS A 43 3.53 0.91 -9.38
N GLU A 44 3.56 1.55 -10.54
CA GLU A 44 2.42 2.32 -11.07
C GLU A 44 1.20 1.42 -11.30
N ASN A 45 1.39 0.19 -11.78
CA ASN A 45 0.27 -0.76 -11.96
C ASN A 45 -0.18 -1.38 -10.63
N TRP A 46 0.72 -1.51 -9.64
CA TRP A 46 0.33 -1.88 -8.28
C TRP A 46 -0.58 -0.83 -7.65
N GLU A 47 -0.23 0.45 -7.78
CA GLU A 47 -1.06 1.57 -7.33
C GLU A 47 -2.38 1.63 -8.09
N LEU A 48 -2.34 1.62 -9.43
CA LEU A 48 -3.53 1.67 -10.27
C LEU A 48 -4.51 0.54 -9.92
N ALA A 49 -4.00 -0.68 -9.70
CA ALA A 49 -4.84 -1.80 -9.29
C ALA A 49 -5.49 -1.57 -7.92
N PHE A 50 -4.79 -0.92 -6.98
CA PHE A 50 -5.33 -0.59 -5.67
C PHE A 50 -6.41 0.51 -5.81
N ASP A 51 -6.14 1.58 -6.54
CA ASP A 51 -7.09 2.66 -6.79
C ASP A 51 -8.39 2.16 -7.41
N LEU A 52 -8.30 1.24 -8.38
CA LEU A 52 -9.47 0.62 -9.00
C LEU A 52 -10.31 -0.20 -8.00
N LEU A 53 -9.70 -0.78 -6.97
CA LEU A 53 -10.42 -1.50 -5.91
C LEU A 53 -11.08 -0.53 -4.92
N LEU A 54 -10.41 0.59 -4.60
CA LEU A 54 -10.93 1.62 -3.70
C LEU A 54 -12.08 2.42 -4.30
N THR A 55 -12.07 2.59 -5.63
CA THR A 55 -13.07 3.37 -6.38
C THR A 55 -14.19 2.53 -6.99
N ASP A 56 -14.24 1.23 -6.69
CA ASP A 56 -15.31 0.34 -7.13
C ASP A 56 -16.66 0.78 -6.51
N PRO A 57 -17.67 1.16 -7.32
CA PRO A 57 -18.96 1.64 -6.82
C PRO A 57 -19.77 0.59 -6.06
N ASP A 58 -19.49 -0.70 -6.26
CA ASP A 58 -20.14 -1.79 -5.53
C ASP A 58 -19.42 -2.11 -4.20
N SER A 59 -18.30 -1.45 -3.92
CA SER A 59 -17.58 -1.62 -2.67
C SER A 59 -18.22 -0.84 -1.52
N ASN A 60 -18.25 -1.46 -0.33
CA ASN A 60 -18.78 -0.86 0.90
C ASN A 60 -17.66 -0.35 1.82
N PHE A 61 -16.55 0.12 1.25
CA PHE A 61 -15.43 0.65 2.04
C PHE A 61 -15.79 2.05 2.57
N SER A 62 -15.53 2.29 3.85
CA SER A 62 -15.87 3.54 4.54
C SER A 62 -14.63 4.30 5.04
N HIS A 63 -13.44 3.89 4.57
CA HIS A 63 -12.16 4.37 5.05
C HIS A 63 -11.32 4.83 3.86
N ASP A 64 -10.83 6.06 3.93
CA ASP A 64 -10.00 6.63 2.87
C ASP A 64 -8.57 6.12 3.00
N ILE A 65 -8.00 5.63 1.90
CA ILE A 65 -6.62 5.17 1.83
C ILE A 65 -5.88 6.05 0.84
N THR A 66 -4.76 6.65 1.26
CA THR A 66 -3.88 7.37 0.34
C THR A 66 -2.96 6.36 -0.34
N THR A 67 -2.94 6.38 -1.67
CA THR A 67 -2.09 5.55 -2.52
C THR A 67 -1.07 6.43 -3.24
N THR A 68 0.15 5.92 -3.41
CA THR A 68 1.24 6.57 -4.16
C THR A 68 2.10 5.51 -4.85
N SER A 69 2.61 5.79 -6.07
CA SER A 69 3.67 5.01 -6.70
C SER A 69 4.93 5.83 -6.97
N HIS A 70 6.07 5.15 -6.98
CA HIS A 70 7.39 5.75 -6.99
C HIS A 70 8.33 5.03 -7.98
N PRO A 71 8.13 5.20 -9.31
CA PRO A 71 8.84 4.41 -10.34
C PRO A 71 10.35 4.70 -10.44
N ASP A 72 10.77 5.93 -10.17
CA ASP A 72 12.16 6.39 -10.31
C ASP A 72 12.80 6.79 -8.97
N GLU A 73 12.13 6.50 -7.85
CA GLU A 73 12.60 6.91 -6.53
C GLU A 73 13.34 5.77 -5.81
N PRO A 74 14.47 6.06 -5.14
CA PRO A 74 15.12 5.10 -4.25
C PRO A 74 14.19 4.64 -3.13
N ILE A 75 14.21 3.34 -2.82
CA ILE A 75 13.43 2.73 -1.73
C ILE A 75 13.62 3.50 -0.41
N GLU A 76 14.85 3.93 -0.11
CA GLU A 76 15.16 4.70 1.10
C GLU A 76 14.38 6.01 1.21
N ASN A 77 14.13 6.71 0.11
CA ASN A 77 13.37 7.96 0.13
C ASN A 77 11.88 7.68 0.32
N VAL A 78 11.35 6.61 -0.30
CA VAL A 78 9.96 6.20 -0.11
C VAL A 78 9.70 5.76 1.33
N LEU A 79 10.65 5.03 1.95
CA LEU A 79 10.59 4.69 3.37
C LEU A 79 10.59 5.95 4.25
N ASN A 80 11.49 6.91 3.98
CA ASN A 80 11.52 8.18 4.70
C ASN A 80 10.20 8.95 4.55
N LEU A 81 9.60 8.96 3.36
CA LEU A 81 8.29 9.57 3.11
C LEU A 81 7.21 8.92 3.98
N ALA A 82 7.15 7.58 4.00
CA ALA A 82 6.17 6.84 4.79
C ALA A 82 6.37 7.05 6.30
N GLU A 83 7.61 7.13 6.78
CA GLU A 83 7.92 7.43 8.18
C GLU A 83 7.44 8.83 8.58
N LEU A 84 7.62 9.82 7.72
CA LEU A 84 7.21 11.21 7.94
C LEU A 84 5.70 11.43 7.76
N TRP A 85 5.00 10.52 7.08
CA TRP A 85 3.56 10.64 6.86
C TRP A 85 2.80 10.47 8.17
N TYR A 86 2.00 11.47 8.54
CA TYR A 86 1.20 11.42 9.75
C TYR A 86 -0.08 10.62 9.52
N VAL A 87 -0.40 9.75 10.47
CA VAL A 87 -1.65 8.97 10.53
C VAL A 87 -2.27 9.06 11.91
N GLU A 88 -3.59 8.91 12.05
CA GLU A 88 -4.22 8.86 13.36
C GLU A 88 -4.09 7.44 13.94
N GLY A 89 -3.10 7.23 14.81
CA GLY A 89 -2.87 5.95 15.47
C GLY A 89 -1.43 5.49 15.35
N SER A 90 -1.24 4.23 14.91
CA SER A 90 0.09 3.63 14.83
C SER A 90 0.95 4.32 13.77
N GLN A 91 2.09 4.87 14.19
CA GLN A 91 3.05 5.49 13.26
C GLN A 91 3.97 4.48 12.57
N ALA A 92 3.85 3.18 12.89
CA ALA A 92 4.69 2.15 12.33
C ALA A 92 4.48 2.01 10.82
N VAL A 93 5.59 1.86 10.11
CA VAL A 93 5.61 1.48 8.69
C VAL A 93 5.83 -0.03 8.61
N GLU A 94 5.00 -0.70 7.83
CA GLU A 94 5.19 -2.09 7.44
C GLU A 94 5.71 -2.14 6.02
N ILE A 95 6.73 -2.97 5.83
CA ILE A 95 7.35 -3.21 4.53
C ILE A 95 6.86 -4.57 4.03
N ILE A 96 6.34 -4.60 2.81
CA ILE A 96 5.90 -5.82 2.14
C ILE A 96 6.76 -6.00 0.90
N GLU A 97 7.54 -7.08 0.87
CA GLU A 97 8.37 -7.42 -0.28
C GLU A 97 7.64 -8.46 -1.15
N VAL A 98 7.47 -8.14 -2.44
CA VAL A 98 6.90 -9.06 -3.43
C VAL A 98 7.99 -9.47 -4.41
N SER A 99 8.26 -10.77 -4.45
CA SER A 99 9.28 -11.39 -5.30
C SER A 99 8.79 -12.69 -5.92
N VAL A 100 9.55 -13.20 -6.89
CA VAL A 100 9.27 -14.43 -7.66
C VAL A 100 9.22 -15.69 -6.82
#